data_AF-A0AAV4K848-F1
#
_entry.id   AF-A0AAV4K848-F1
#
_cell.length_a   1.000
_cell.length_b   1.000
_cell.length_c   1.000
_cell.angle_alpha   90.00
_cell.angle_beta   90.00
_cell.angle_gamma   90.00
#
_symmetry.space_group_name_H-M   'P 1'
#
loop_
_entity.id
_entity.type
_entity.pdbx_description
1 polymer ?
#
loop_
_entity_poly.entity_id
_entity_poly.type
_entity_poly.pdbx_seq_one_letter_code
_entity_poly.pdbx_strand_id
1 'polypeptide(L)'
;MAVKKSRFEQLQVLKKADSAEEVSPAQLAALKEANPLESLSSQMRRDLKSALKQASAREHRKQYQLIEEAVIAYLEKKHPSLLE
;
A
#
# COMPACT_ATOMS: atom_id res chain seq x y z
N MET A 1 -21.67 -4.69 41.63
CA MET A 1 -20.77 -4.17 40.58
C MET A 1 -21.02 -4.98 39.30
N ALA A 2 -21.84 -4.47 38.38
CA ALA A 2 -22.17 -5.19 37.14
C ALA A 2 -21.07 -4.94 36.10
N VAL A 3 -20.29 -5.98 35.80
CA VAL A 3 -19.24 -5.96 34.77
C VAL A 3 -19.92 -5.82 33.40
N LYS A 4 -19.79 -4.66 32.77
CA LYS A 4 -20.36 -4.39 31.45
C LYS A 4 -19.55 -5.14 30.39
N LYS A 5 -20.12 -6.19 29.80
CA LYS A 5 -19.53 -6.90 28.65
C LYS A 5 -19.36 -5.94 27.46
N SER A 6 -18.14 -5.86 26.94
CA SER A 6 -17.80 -5.01 25.80
C SER A 6 -18.43 -5.56 24.52
N ARG A 7 -19.17 -4.70 23.79
CA ARG A 7 -19.89 -5.06 22.55
C ARG A 7 -18.96 -5.36 21.36
N PHE A 8 -17.65 -5.26 21.54
CA PHE A 8 -16.65 -5.39 20.48
C PHE A 8 -15.78 -6.66 20.59
N GLU A 9 -16.02 -7.55 21.55
CA GLU A 9 -15.24 -8.80 21.67
C GLU A 9 -15.32 -9.67 20.40
N GLN A 10 -16.45 -9.64 19.70
CA GLN A 10 -16.66 -10.40 18.45
C GLN A 10 -15.74 -9.95 17.30
N LEU A 11 -15.24 -8.71 17.31
CA LEU A 11 -14.32 -8.21 16.28
C LEU A 11 -12.88 -8.75 16.44
N GLN A 12 -12.53 -9.27 17.61
CA GLN A 12 -11.20 -9.87 17.82
C GLN A 12 -11.06 -11.24 17.16
N VAL A 13 -12.17 -11.90 16.84
CA VAL A 13 -12.19 -13.20 16.17
C VAL A 13 -11.75 -13.06 14.71
N LEU A 14 -12.08 -11.94 14.06
CA LEU A 14 -11.72 -11.68 12.66
C LEU A 14 -10.24 -11.36 12.44
N LYS A 15 -9.49 -11.01 13.50
CA LYS A 15 -8.04 -10.77 13.39
C LYS A 15 -7.19 -12.03 13.33
N LYS A 16 -7.78 -13.22 13.54
CA LYS A 16 -7.06 -14.50 13.54
C LYS A 16 -7.22 -15.30 12.24
N ALA A 17 -7.94 -14.78 11.25
CA ALA A 17 -8.25 -15.47 10.00
C ALA A 17 -7.56 -14.88 8.76
N ASP A 18 -6.56 -13.99 8.93
CA ASP A 18 -5.60 -13.69 7.87
C ASP A 18 -4.39 -14.60 8.05
N SER A 19 -4.56 -15.86 7.64
CA SER A 19 -3.45 -16.76 7.36
C SER A 19 -2.66 -16.16 6.20
N ALA A 20 -1.62 -15.43 6.58
CA ALA A 20 -0.59 -14.90 5.71
C ALA A 20 0.03 -16.03 4.88
N GLU A 21 0.13 -15.83 3.57
CA GLU A 21 1.24 -16.37 2.80
C GLU A 21 2.54 -15.88 3.48
N GLU A 22 3.30 -16.82 4.04
CA GLU A 22 4.59 -16.54 4.67
C GLU A 22 5.62 -16.11 3.62
N VAL A 23 5.61 -14.81 3.30
CA VAL A 23 6.81 -14.19 2.75
C VAL A 23 7.77 -13.99 3.93
N SER A 24 8.85 -14.77 3.95
CA SER A 24 9.87 -14.71 5.00
C SER A 24 10.33 -13.26 5.24
N PRO A 25 10.39 -12.78 6.50
CA PRO A 25 10.85 -11.43 6.80
C PRO A 25 12.30 -11.17 6.34
N ALA A 26 13.09 -12.23 6.12
CA ALA A 26 14.43 -12.15 5.57
C ALA A 26 14.45 -11.75 4.08
N GLN A 27 13.46 -12.18 3.29
CA GLN A 27 13.34 -11.80 1.87
C GLN A 27 12.92 -10.34 1.71
N LEU A 28 12.05 -9.85 2.59
CA LEU A 28 11.66 -8.43 2.66
C LEU A 28 12.81 -7.52 3.14
N ALA A 29 13.70 -8.03 3.99
CA ALA A 29 14.89 -7.30 4.44
C ALA A 29 15.94 -7.18 3.32
N ALA A 30 16.23 -8.27 2.61
CA ALA A 30 17.20 -8.29 1.52
C ALA A 30 16.80 -7.39 0.33
N LEU A 31 15.50 -7.22 0.04
CA LEU A 31 15.00 -6.30 -0.99
C LEU A 31 15.03 -4.82 -0.55
N LYS A 32 15.02 -4.53 0.75
CA LYS A 32 15.06 -3.15 1.28
C LYS A 32 16.46 -2.55 1.31
N GLU A 33 17.50 -3.37 1.38
CA GLU A 33 18.89 -2.89 1.55
C GLU A 33 19.53 -2.40 0.25
N ALA A 34 19.00 -2.75 -0.92
CA ALA A 34 19.56 -2.35 -2.21
C ALA A 34 19.21 -0.91 -2.64
N ASN A 35 18.15 -0.33 -2.08
CA ASN A 35 17.79 1.08 -2.19
C ASN A 35 16.70 1.33 -1.14
N PRO A 36 16.97 2.06 -0.03
CA PRO A 36 15.91 2.43 0.89
C PRO A 36 14.97 3.36 0.13
N LEU A 37 13.89 2.80 -0.43
CA LEU A 37 12.85 3.57 -1.11
C LEU A 37 12.32 4.60 -0.12
N GLU A 38 12.70 5.86 -0.32
CA GLU A 38 12.26 6.94 0.52
C GLU A 38 10.73 7.02 0.47
N SER A 39 10.11 7.21 1.63
CA SER A 39 8.66 7.30 1.70
C SER A 39 8.20 8.58 0.98
N LEU A 40 7.66 8.43 -0.22
CA LEU A 40 7.10 9.54 -0.99
C LEU A 40 5.76 9.97 -0.38
N SER A 41 5.71 11.18 0.16
CA SER A 41 4.46 11.85 0.52
C SER A 41 4.13 12.89 -0.55
N SER A 42 2.94 12.81 -1.15
CA SER A 42 2.48 13.80 -2.13
C SER A 42 1.06 14.25 -1.82
N GLN A 43 0.76 15.48 -2.23
CA GLN A 43 -0.61 15.99 -2.22
C GLN A 43 -1.29 15.63 -3.55
N MET A 44 -2.53 15.17 -3.45
CA MET A 44 -3.33 14.77 -4.60
C MET A 44 -4.76 15.29 -4.44
N ARG A 45 -5.40 15.62 -5.57
CA ARG A 45 -6.82 15.99 -5.58
C ARG A 45 -7.68 14.87 -4.98
N ARG A 46 -8.72 15.26 -4.25
CA ARG A 46 -9.57 14.33 -3.48
C ARG A 46 -10.32 13.32 -4.37
N ASP A 47 -10.82 13.78 -5.51
CA ASP A 47 -11.49 12.96 -6.52
C ASP A 47 -10.55 11.88 -7.06
N LEU A 48 -9.35 12.26 -7.47
CA LEU A 48 -8.33 11.34 -7.96
C LEU A 48 -7.92 10.34 -6.89
N LYS A 49 -7.74 10.77 -5.63
CA LYS A 49 -7.46 9.88 -4.50
C LYS A 49 -8.54 8.81 -4.32
N SER A 50 -9.81 9.18 -4.44
CA SER A 50 -10.92 8.23 -4.35
C SER A 50 -10.91 7.23 -5.51
N ALA A 51 -10.68 7.72 -6.73
CA ALA A 51 -10.62 6.86 -7.92
C ALA A 51 -9.45 5.86 -7.82
N LEU A 52 -8.27 6.34 -7.42
CA LEU A 52 -7.10 5.50 -7.19
C LEU A 52 -7.36 4.42 -6.15
N LYS A 53 -8.00 4.77 -5.02
CA LYS A 53 -8.35 3.79 -3.98
C LYS A 53 -9.30 2.69 -4.51
N GLN A 54 -10.24 3.05 -5.39
CA GLN A 54 -11.15 2.08 -5.99
C GLN A 54 -10.43 1.19 -6.99
N ALA A 55 -9.59 1.76 -7.86
CA ALA A 55 -8.78 1.00 -8.82
C ALA A 55 -7.85 0.01 -8.10
N SER A 56 -7.11 0.49 -7.08
CA SER A 56 -6.20 -0.36 -6.29
C SER A 56 -6.93 -1.53 -5.63
N ALA A 57 -8.15 -1.31 -5.15
CA ALA A 57 -8.97 -2.35 -4.53
C ALA A 57 -9.45 -3.41 -5.55
N ARG A 58 -9.76 -3.01 -6.79
CA ARG A 58 -10.18 -3.94 -7.86
C ARG A 58 -9.03 -4.81 -8.36
N GLU A 59 -7.82 -4.26 -8.37
CA GLU A 59 -6.62 -4.94 -8.87
C GLU A 59 -5.84 -5.70 -7.78
N HIS A 60 -6.31 -5.64 -6.52
CA HIS A 60 -5.60 -6.19 -5.36
C HIS A 60 -4.17 -5.66 -5.21
N ARG A 61 -3.93 -4.41 -5.61
CA ARG A 61 -2.62 -3.74 -5.57
C ARG A 61 -2.58 -2.64 -4.51
N LYS A 62 -1.38 -2.22 -4.11
CA LYS A 62 -1.22 -1.08 -3.20
C LYS A 62 -1.23 0.22 -4.00
N GLN A 63 -1.83 1.28 -3.43
CA GLN A 63 -1.98 2.58 -4.11
C GLN A 63 -0.64 3.18 -4.56
N TYR A 64 0.43 3.02 -3.77
CA TYR A 64 1.75 3.58 -4.13
C TYR A 64 2.33 2.93 -5.38
N GLN A 65 2.08 1.64 -5.63
CA GLN A 65 2.60 0.92 -6.80
C GLN A 65 2.00 1.50 -8.09
N LEU A 66 0.69 1.76 -8.08
CA LEU A 66 -0.01 2.39 -9.20
C LEU A 66 0.48 3.82 -9.46
N ILE A 67 0.80 4.57 -8.39
CA ILE A 67 1.35 5.91 -8.53
C ILE A 67 2.76 5.86 -9.12
N GLU A 68 3.60 4.95 -8.64
CA GLU A 68 4.97 4.76 -9.11
C GLU A 68 4.99 4.38 -10.60
N GLU A 69 4.19 3.38 -11.00
CA GLU A 69 4.02 3.01 -12.42
C GLU A 69 3.56 4.20 -13.28
N ALA A 70 2.58 4.98 -12.79
CA ALA A 70 2.07 6.13 -13.52
C ALA A 70 3.10 7.27 -13.65
N VAL A 71 3.92 7.50 -12.61
CA VAL A 71 4.98 8.50 -12.64
C VAL A 71 6.09 8.08 -13.60
N ILE A 72 6.52 6.82 -13.56
CA ILE A 72 7.53 6.28 -14.48
C ILE A 72 7.05 6.44 -15.92
N ALA A 73 5.83 5.98 -16.24
CA ALA A 73 5.27 6.09 -17.58
C ALA A 73 5.13 7.56 -18.05
N TYR A 74 4.83 8.49 -17.13
CA TYR A 74 4.81 9.92 -17.43
C TYR A 74 6.21 10.45 -17.77
N LEU A 75 7.21 10.11 -16.96
CA LEU A 75 8.59 10.54 -17.14
C LEU A 75 9.18 10.00 -18.44
N GLU A 76 9.00 8.71 -18.74
CA GLU A 76 9.44 8.09 -20.00
C GLU A 76 8.86 8.81 -21.22
N LYS A 77 7.58 9.20 -21.14
CA LYS A 77 6.88 9.83 -22.27
C LYS A 77 7.21 11.31 -22.44
N LYS A 78 7.48 12.04 -21.35
CA LYS A 78 7.55 13.51 -21.35
C LYS A 78 8.92 14.07 -21.02
N HIS A 79 9.72 13.33 -20.27
CA HIS A 79 11.01 13.77 -19.74
C HIS A 79 12.03 12.62 -19.78
N PRO A 80 12.30 12.02 -20.94
CA PRO A 80 13.21 10.87 -21.04
C PRO A 80 14.63 11.19 -20.56
N SER A 81 15.05 12.45 -20.68
CA SER A 81 16.36 12.92 -20.22
C SER A 81 16.57 12.88 -18.69
N LEU A 82 15.51 12.64 -17.91
CA LEU A 82 15.59 12.53 -16.44
C LEU A 82 15.81 11.08 -15.97
N LEU A 83 15.85 10.12 -16.90
CA LEU A 83 16.01 8.69 -16.62
C LEU A 83 17.42 8.17 -16.96
N GLU A 84 18.35 9.06 -17.36
CA GLU A 84 19.75 8.78 -17.70
C GLU A 84 20.70 8.86 -16.49
#